data_AF-A0A932L8M9-F1
#
_entry.id   AF-A0A932L8M9-F1
#
_cell.length_a   1.000
_cell.length_b   1.000
_cell.length_c   1.000
_cell.angle_alpha   90.00
_cell.angle_beta   90.00
_cell.angle_gamma   90.00
#
_symmetry.space_group_name_H-M   'P 1'
#
loop_
_entity.id
_entity.type
_entity.pdbx_description
1 polymer ?
#
loop_
_entity_poly.entity_id
_entity_poly.type
_entity_poly.pdbx_seq_one_letter_code
_entity_poly.pdbx_strand_id
1 'polypeptide(L)'
;MMSSKRRKLAAGLEILEQRRVLTAEAAFADGVLTVEGDASDDIIEVSYDAGALTVTSDGNPVEIEGLPADFELSAINVEGGGGSDEITVDVANLTLAADESLQVQAEGGQGDDTVQVNVDTLVVEADGSFAVEADGGRGDDTVGISVTGLTVAEGGSAELEVGGGKGDDDVSLAVTDLVVGGEVELGLEGGKGIDDLALAFTGVDVLETGGLEVDAEGGPDDDTMAITATDIVIAGEAEIGLELGPGDDDLTIDADNVGIMAGAEVFVEIEEGPGEDTITLNLGANVVIDPDATVVLNGDDEEDEEED
;
A
#
# COMPACT_ATOMS: atom_id res chain seq x y z
N MET A 1 -16.32 -9.77 -82.21
CA MET A 1 -16.22 -10.40 -80.87
C MET A 1 -15.31 -9.54 -80.01
N MET A 2 -15.88 -8.73 -79.12
CA MET A 2 -15.10 -7.90 -78.18
C MET A 2 -14.67 -8.76 -76.99
N SER A 3 -13.36 -9.00 -76.86
CA SER A 3 -12.77 -9.72 -75.74
C SER A 3 -12.62 -8.76 -74.56
N SER A 4 -13.53 -8.87 -73.58
CA SER A 4 -13.48 -8.13 -72.33
C SER A 4 -12.45 -8.79 -71.40
N LYS A 5 -11.27 -8.18 -71.29
CA LYS A 5 -10.27 -8.55 -70.28
C LYS A 5 -10.77 -8.11 -68.90
N ARG A 6 -11.31 -9.06 -68.13
CA ARG A 6 -11.58 -8.88 -66.69
C ARG A 6 -10.25 -8.68 -65.97
N ARG A 7 -10.02 -7.47 -65.43
CA ARG A 7 -8.92 -7.24 -64.48
C ARG A 7 -9.32 -7.89 -63.16
N LYS A 8 -8.58 -8.90 -62.73
CA LYS A 8 -8.66 -9.40 -61.35
C LYS A 8 -8.02 -8.34 -60.47
N LEU A 9 -8.83 -7.68 -59.64
CA LEU A 9 -8.32 -6.96 -58.47
C LEU A 9 -7.81 -8.04 -57.51
N ALA A 10 -6.49 -8.17 -57.39
CA ALA A 10 -5.88 -8.88 -56.28
C ALA A 10 -5.83 -7.87 -55.13
N ALA A 11 -6.83 -7.92 -54.25
CA ALA A 11 -6.72 -7.27 -52.95
C ALA A 11 -5.66 -8.04 -52.17
N GLY A 12 -4.45 -7.48 -52.05
CA GLY A 12 -3.51 -7.93 -51.03
C GLY A 12 -4.10 -7.50 -49.70
N LEU A 13 -4.73 -8.44 -48.99
CA LEU A 13 -4.87 -8.33 -47.55
C LEU A 13 -3.44 -8.38 -47.02
N GLU A 14 -2.89 -7.24 -46.64
CA GLU A 14 -1.77 -7.24 -45.73
C GLU A 14 -2.24 -8.02 -44.50
N ILE A 15 -1.53 -9.09 -44.17
CA ILE A 15 -1.67 -9.74 -42.88
C ILE A 15 -1.28 -8.64 -41.91
N LEU A 16 -2.26 -8.12 -41.17
CA LEU A 16 -2.03 -7.31 -40.00
C LEU A 16 -1.30 -8.23 -39.03
N GLU A 17 0.03 -8.31 -39.18
CA GLU A 17 0.90 -8.81 -38.13
C GLU A 17 0.50 -8.05 -36.87
N GLN A 18 0.23 -8.81 -35.81
CA GLN A 18 -0.32 -8.39 -34.54
C GLN A 18 0.23 -7.02 -34.12
N ARG A 19 -0.49 -5.95 -34.47
CA ARG A 19 -0.38 -4.70 -33.74
C ARG A 19 -1.10 -5.01 -32.43
N ARG A 20 -0.36 -5.53 -31.46
CA ARG A 20 -0.72 -5.38 -30.06
C ARG A 20 -0.87 -3.87 -29.88
N VAL A 21 -2.11 -3.44 -29.71
CA VAL A 21 -2.38 -2.13 -29.15
C VAL A 21 -1.82 -2.25 -27.73
N LEU A 22 -0.87 -1.38 -27.40
CA LEU A 22 -0.42 -1.30 -26.01
C LEU A 22 -1.64 -0.88 -25.20
N THR A 23 -1.87 -1.59 -24.11
CA THR A 23 -3.05 -1.42 -23.27
C THR A 23 -2.84 -0.27 -22.27
N ALA A 24 -1.59 -0.05 -21.82
CA ALA A 24 -1.23 1.14 -21.04
C ALA A 24 -0.44 2.22 -21.79
N GLU A 25 -0.64 3.48 -21.41
CA GLU A 25 0.11 4.67 -21.82
C GLU A 25 0.94 5.24 -20.65
N ALA A 26 2.12 5.82 -20.91
CA ALA A 26 2.96 6.42 -19.88
C ALA A 26 3.49 7.80 -20.32
N ALA A 27 3.39 8.79 -19.43
CA ALA A 27 3.85 10.15 -19.66
C ALA A 27 4.57 10.71 -18.43
N PHE A 28 5.56 11.57 -18.68
CA PHE A 28 6.30 12.27 -17.63
C PHE A 28 6.21 13.78 -17.84
N ALA A 29 5.75 14.49 -16.81
CA ALA A 29 5.66 15.94 -16.81
C ALA A 29 5.90 16.51 -15.41
N ASP A 30 6.72 17.55 -15.32
CA ASP A 30 6.93 18.33 -14.09
C ASP A 30 7.28 17.49 -12.84
N GLY A 31 8.02 16.39 -13.01
CA GLY A 31 8.44 15.52 -11.91
C GLY A 31 7.48 14.34 -11.64
N VAL A 32 6.38 14.24 -12.38
CA VAL A 32 5.35 13.22 -12.18
C VAL A 32 5.40 12.22 -13.34
N LEU A 33 5.51 10.94 -13.02
CA LEU A 33 5.17 9.84 -13.93
C LEU A 33 3.67 9.55 -13.79
N THR A 34 2.95 9.51 -14.91
CA THR A 34 1.57 9.02 -14.98
C THR A 34 1.52 7.82 -15.92
N VAL A 35 0.94 6.72 -15.46
CA VAL A 35 0.67 5.50 -16.23
C VAL A 35 -0.83 5.21 -16.16
N GLU A 36 -1.48 5.08 -17.30
CA GLU A 36 -2.92 4.81 -17.41
C GLU A 36 -3.13 3.54 -18.23
N GLY A 37 -3.82 2.55 -17.66
CA GLY A 37 -4.34 1.38 -18.36
C GLY A 37 -5.60 1.69 -19.18
N ASP A 38 -6.23 0.66 -19.74
CA ASP A 38 -7.44 0.82 -20.55
C ASP A 38 -8.75 0.28 -19.90
N ALA A 39 -9.59 -0.41 -20.66
CA ALA A 39 -10.84 -1.01 -20.18
C ALA A 39 -10.78 -2.54 -20.32
N SER A 40 -9.56 -3.08 -20.43
CA SER A 40 -9.21 -4.48 -20.58
C SER A 40 -8.21 -4.82 -19.49
N ASP A 41 -8.17 -6.09 -19.09
CA ASP A 41 -7.17 -6.63 -18.17
C ASP A 41 -5.74 -6.24 -18.58
N ASP A 42 -5.10 -5.43 -17.75
CA ASP A 42 -3.77 -4.86 -17.92
C ASP A 42 -2.77 -5.52 -16.94
N ILE A 43 -1.52 -5.74 -17.37
CA ILE A 43 -0.42 -6.07 -16.45
C ILE A 43 0.59 -4.94 -16.51
N ILE A 44 0.58 -4.05 -15.51
CA ILE A 44 1.40 -2.83 -15.44
C ILE A 44 2.50 -3.01 -14.40
N GLU A 45 3.75 -2.88 -14.84
CA GLU A 45 4.92 -2.92 -13.95
C GLU A 45 5.67 -1.58 -14.06
N VAL A 46 5.78 -0.85 -12.95
CA VAL A 46 6.59 0.37 -12.82
C VAL A 46 7.75 0.08 -11.88
N SER A 47 8.97 0.47 -12.25
CA SER A 47 10.14 0.34 -11.38
C SER A 47 10.94 1.63 -11.35
N TYR A 48 11.20 2.13 -10.13
CA TYR A 48 12.09 3.23 -9.81
C TYR A 48 13.20 2.76 -8.87
N ASP A 49 14.32 2.34 -9.46
CA ASP A 49 15.46 1.76 -8.74
C ASP A 49 16.73 2.58 -8.98
N ALA A 50 17.32 3.10 -7.88
CA ALA A 50 18.57 3.86 -7.91
C ALA A 50 18.59 4.98 -8.97
N GLY A 51 17.44 5.65 -9.16
CA GLY A 51 17.25 6.73 -10.14
C GLY A 51 16.91 6.28 -11.57
N ALA A 52 16.80 4.98 -11.84
CA ALA A 52 16.33 4.45 -13.12
C ALA A 52 14.82 4.22 -13.08
N LEU A 53 14.09 4.81 -14.02
CA LEU A 53 12.64 4.68 -14.15
C LEU A 53 12.28 3.85 -15.39
N THR A 54 11.47 2.82 -15.21
CA THR A 54 10.96 1.97 -16.29
C THR A 54 9.48 1.65 -16.12
N VAL A 55 8.77 1.47 -17.23
CA VAL A 55 7.37 1.04 -17.28
C VAL A 55 7.24 -0.10 -18.28
N THR A 56 6.53 -1.16 -17.93
CA THR A 56 6.10 -2.20 -18.86
C THR A 56 4.60 -2.46 -18.76
N SER A 57 4.02 -2.88 -19.87
CA SER A 57 2.63 -3.31 -19.97
C SER A 57 2.56 -4.60 -20.79
N ASP A 58 1.89 -5.62 -20.26
CA ASP A 58 1.85 -6.97 -20.85
C ASP A 58 3.24 -7.56 -21.14
N GLY A 59 4.20 -7.26 -20.26
CA GLY A 59 5.61 -7.62 -20.40
C GLY A 59 6.33 -6.94 -21.57
N ASN A 60 5.76 -5.88 -22.15
CA ASN A 60 6.36 -5.09 -23.22
C ASN A 60 6.76 -3.71 -22.66
N PRO A 61 7.98 -3.21 -22.94
CA PRO A 61 8.35 -1.86 -22.50
C PRO A 61 7.41 -0.79 -23.06
N VAL A 62 6.95 0.11 -22.21
CA VAL A 62 6.18 1.30 -22.58
C VAL A 62 7.14 2.48 -22.69
N GLU A 63 7.02 3.27 -23.77
CA GLU A 63 7.79 4.51 -23.90
C GLU A 63 7.18 5.57 -22.98
N ILE A 64 7.98 6.11 -22.06
CA ILE A 64 7.55 7.20 -21.18
C ILE A 64 7.66 8.51 -21.97
N GLU A 65 6.52 9.01 -22.46
CA GLU A 65 6.48 10.25 -23.24
C GLU A 65 6.96 11.43 -22.39
N GLY A 66 7.89 12.24 -22.90
CA GLY A 66 8.33 13.47 -22.22
C GLY A 66 9.45 13.29 -21.19
N LEU A 67 9.90 12.06 -20.91
CA LEU A 67 10.98 11.80 -19.96
C LEU A 67 12.32 12.42 -20.42
N PRO A 68 12.89 13.40 -19.68
CA PRO A 68 14.20 13.94 -19.99
C PRO A 68 15.32 12.98 -19.55
N ALA A 69 16.53 13.16 -20.11
CA ALA A 69 17.68 12.31 -19.77
C ALA A 69 18.14 12.47 -18.31
N ASP A 70 17.98 13.67 -17.77
CA ASP A 70 18.13 13.98 -16.35
C ASP A 70 16.73 14.41 -15.87
N PHE A 71 16.15 13.64 -14.95
CA PHE A 71 14.84 13.93 -14.36
C PHE A 71 14.96 13.84 -12.84
N GLU A 72 14.09 14.57 -12.15
CA GLU A 72 13.83 14.43 -10.72
C GLU A 72 12.40 13.92 -10.61
N LEU A 73 12.17 12.90 -9.79
CA LEU A 73 10.87 12.27 -9.63
C LEU A 73 10.28 12.70 -8.30
N SER A 74 9.10 13.32 -8.33
CA SER A 74 8.33 13.70 -7.15
C SER A 74 7.09 12.85 -6.97
N ALA A 75 6.55 12.25 -8.05
CA ALA A 75 5.41 11.37 -7.95
C ALA A 75 5.38 10.27 -9.02
N ILE A 76 4.82 9.12 -8.66
CA ILE A 76 4.43 8.03 -9.56
C ILE A 76 2.94 7.81 -9.38
N ASN A 77 2.16 7.93 -10.45
CA ASN A 77 0.73 7.69 -10.45
C ASN A 77 0.43 6.58 -11.46
N VAL A 78 -0.24 5.51 -11.03
CA VAL A 78 -0.62 4.38 -11.86
C VAL A 78 -2.10 4.08 -11.66
N GLU A 79 -2.88 4.03 -12.75
CA GLU A 79 -4.31 3.69 -12.74
C GLU A 79 -4.55 2.54 -13.73
N GLY A 80 -5.17 1.44 -13.31
CA GLY A 80 -5.53 0.29 -14.16
C GLY A 80 -6.70 0.61 -15.09
N GLY A 81 -7.72 1.27 -14.54
CA GLY A 81 -8.84 1.83 -15.27
C GLY A 81 -10.06 0.92 -15.22
N GLY A 82 -10.12 -0.11 -16.04
CA GLY A 82 -11.07 -1.19 -15.80
C GLY A 82 -10.72 -2.46 -16.55
N GLY A 83 -11.25 -3.58 -16.09
CA GLY A 83 -10.65 -4.87 -16.39
C GLY A 83 -10.33 -5.56 -15.08
N SER A 84 -9.63 -6.69 -15.12
CA SER A 84 -8.96 -7.21 -13.93
C SER A 84 -7.46 -6.98 -14.12
N ASP A 85 -6.95 -5.94 -13.48
CA ASP A 85 -5.62 -5.39 -13.71
C ASP A 85 -4.62 -5.90 -12.67
N GLU A 86 -3.40 -6.23 -13.09
CA GLU A 86 -2.27 -6.57 -12.21
C GLU A 86 -1.27 -5.40 -12.23
N ILE A 87 -1.22 -4.62 -11.16
CA ILE A 87 -0.38 -3.43 -11.02
C ILE A 87 0.73 -3.73 -10.01
N THR A 88 1.99 -3.51 -10.40
CA THR A 88 3.14 -3.56 -9.50
C THR A 88 3.98 -2.30 -9.62
N VAL A 89 4.28 -1.66 -8.50
CA VAL A 89 5.19 -0.51 -8.41
C VAL A 89 6.35 -0.83 -7.48
N ASP A 90 7.57 -0.91 -8.01
CA ASP A 90 8.79 -1.14 -7.25
C ASP A 90 9.57 0.17 -7.04
N VAL A 91 9.81 0.53 -5.78
CA VAL A 91 10.67 1.66 -5.38
C VAL A 91 11.86 1.12 -4.60
N ALA A 92 13.08 1.29 -5.13
CA ALA A 92 14.24 0.64 -4.53
C ALA A 92 15.54 1.47 -4.52
N ASN A 93 16.36 1.24 -3.50
CA ASN A 93 17.72 1.77 -3.37
C ASN A 93 17.80 3.29 -3.48
N LEU A 94 16.94 3.99 -2.73
CA LEU A 94 16.83 5.45 -2.76
C LEU A 94 17.23 6.08 -1.43
N THR A 95 17.64 7.33 -1.53
CA THR A 95 17.78 8.23 -0.38
C THR A 95 17.10 9.53 -0.76
N LEU A 96 16.06 9.90 -0.02
CA LEU A 96 15.39 11.18 -0.13
C LEU A 96 16.10 12.14 0.82
N ALA A 97 16.82 13.11 0.25
CA ALA A 97 17.52 14.12 1.02
C ALA A 97 16.53 15.14 1.61
N ALA A 98 17.06 16.08 2.40
CA ALA A 98 16.28 17.20 2.91
C ALA A 98 15.55 17.95 1.78
N ASP A 99 14.28 18.27 2.00
CA ASP A 99 13.36 18.91 1.05
C ASP A 99 13.03 18.06 -0.20
N GLU A 100 13.44 16.79 -0.28
CA GLU A 100 13.01 15.85 -1.32
C GLU A 100 11.78 15.06 -0.87
N SER A 101 10.81 14.93 -1.77
CA SER A 101 9.58 14.19 -1.53
C SER A 101 9.29 13.24 -2.69
N LEU A 102 8.89 12.01 -2.38
CA LEU A 102 8.38 11.07 -3.37
C LEU A 102 7.00 10.56 -2.93
N GLN A 103 6.00 10.74 -3.79
CA GLN A 103 4.68 10.14 -3.65
C GLN A 103 4.51 8.99 -4.64
N VAL A 104 3.88 7.91 -4.21
CA VAL A 104 3.46 6.80 -5.07
C VAL A 104 1.97 6.58 -4.88
N GLN A 105 1.22 6.56 -5.96
CA GLN A 105 -0.19 6.25 -5.97
C GLN A 105 -0.44 5.15 -7.01
N ALA A 106 -1.09 4.06 -6.59
CA ALA A 106 -1.47 2.96 -7.46
C ALA A 106 -2.96 2.60 -7.23
N GLU A 107 -3.78 2.69 -8.26
CA GLU A 107 -5.23 2.45 -8.20
C GLU A 107 -5.62 1.36 -9.22
N GLY A 108 -6.34 0.32 -8.78
CA GLY A 108 -6.86 -0.75 -9.66
C GLY A 108 -7.95 -0.21 -10.60
N GLY A 109 -9.04 0.29 -10.01
CA GLY A 109 -10.07 1.03 -10.71
C GLY A 109 -11.42 0.32 -10.77
N GLN A 110 -11.66 -0.52 -11.79
CA GLN A 110 -12.93 -1.22 -11.98
C GLN A 110 -12.74 -2.65 -12.44
N GLY A 111 -13.20 -3.58 -11.62
CA GLY A 111 -13.09 -5.02 -11.80
C GLY A 111 -12.21 -5.57 -10.69
N ASP A 112 -11.99 -6.89 -10.71
CA ASP A 112 -11.26 -7.56 -9.63
C ASP A 112 -9.76 -7.41 -9.91
N ASP A 113 -9.11 -6.49 -9.20
CA ASP A 113 -7.76 -6.01 -9.47
C ASP A 113 -6.74 -6.58 -8.47
N THR A 114 -5.45 -6.54 -8.82
CA THR A 114 -4.34 -6.84 -7.92
C THR A 114 -3.34 -5.69 -7.95
N VAL A 115 -3.18 -4.99 -6.83
CA VAL A 115 -2.31 -3.82 -6.72
C VAL A 115 -1.25 -4.07 -5.67
N GLN A 116 0.03 -4.00 -6.06
CA GLN A 116 1.15 -4.18 -5.14
C GLN A 116 2.16 -3.05 -5.28
N VAL A 117 2.47 -2.38 -4.16
CA VAL A 117 3.64 -1.47 -4.08
C VAL A 117 4.73 -2.13 -3.24
N ASN A 118 5.96 -2.17 -3.75
CA ASN A 118 7.12 -2.69 -3.05
C ASN A 118 8.12 -1.56 -2.79
N VAL A 119 8.55 -1.41 -1.54
CA VAL A 119 9.58 -0.45 -1.14
C VAL A 119 10.76 -1.22 -0.57
N ASP A 120 11.92 -1.13 -1.21
CA ASP A 120 13.15 -1.83 -0.78
C ASP A 120 14.30 -0.85 -0.57
N THR A 121 14.88 -0.84 0.63
CA THR A 121 16.09 -0.08 0.95
C THR A 121 15.89 1.42 0.64
N LEU A 122 14.99 2.05 1.39
CA LEU A 122 14.67 3.47 1.29
C LEU A 122 15.13 4.20 2.56
N VAL A 123 15.82 5.32 2.38
CA VAL A 123 16.20 6.21 3.48
C VAL A 123 15.54 7.57 3.26
N VAL A 124 14.79 8.04 4.26
CA VAL A 124 14.25 9.40 4.32
C VAL A 124 15.10 10.18 5.30
N GLU A 125 15.87 11.16 4.82
CA GLU A 125 16.66 12.05 5.67
C GLU A 125 15.75 13.10 6.36
N ALA A 126 16.33 13.87 7.29
CA ALA A 126 15.63 14.97 7.96
C ALA A 126 15.04 15.96 6.93
N ASP A 127 13.81 16.41 7.14
CA ASP A 127 13.04 17.28 6.26
C ASP A 127 12.71 16.66 4.87
N GLY A 128 12.98 15.37 4.66
CA GLY A 128 12.48 14.60 3.51
C GLY A 128 11.13 13.94 3.81
N SER A 129 10.37 13.58 2.77
CA SER A 129 9.09 12.87 2.94
C SER A 129 8.86 11.78 1.91
N PHE A 130 8.19 10.71 2.33
CA PHE A 130 7.79 9.62 1.45
C PHE A 130 6.32 9.27 1.69
N ALA A 131 5.54 9.11 0.62
CA ALA A 131 4.14 8.72 0.74
C ALA A 131 3.82 7.61 -0.28
N VAL A 132 3.07 6.60 0.15
CA VAL A 132 2.52 5.56 -0.72
C VAL A 132 1.04 5.42 -0.42
N GLU A 133 0.24 5.37 -1.47
CA GLU A 133 -1.17 5.04 -1.45
C GLU A 133 -1.43 3.93 -2.47
N ALA A 134 -2.09 2.85 -2.05
CA ALA A 134 -2.52 1.76 -2.92
C ALA A 134 -4.00 1.45 -2.69
N ASP A 135 -4.83 1.48 -3.74
CA ASP A 135 -6.29 1.29 -3.65
C ASP A 135 -6.78 0.29 -4.72
N GLY A 136 -7.65 -0.65 -4.33
CA GLY A 136 -8.27 -1.61 -5.25
C GLY A 136 -9.36 -0.96 -6.11
N GLY A 137 -10.26 -0.24 -5.45
CA GLY A 137 -11.24 0.65 -6.06
C GLY A 137 -12.63 0.04 -6.15
N ARG A 138 -12.90 -0.81 -7.14
CA ARG A 138 -14.21 -1.47 -7.27
C ARG A 138 -14.07 -2.85 -7.87
N GLY A 139 -14.45 -3.85 -7.09
CA GLY A 139 -14.31 -5.25 -7.44
C GLY A 139 -13.88 -5.98 -6.19
N ASP A 140 -13.73 -7.29 -6.29
CA ASP A 140 -13.13 -8.06 -5.20
C ASP A 140 -11.60 -8.02 -5.43
N ASP A 141 -10.90 -7.15 -4.72
CA ASP A 141 -9.52 -6.73 -5.02
C ASP A 141 -8.48 -7.40 -4.11
N THR A 142 -7.23 -7.48 -4.57
CA THR A 142 -6.08 -7.84 -3.72
C THR A 142 -5.09 -6.69 -3.70
N VAL A 143 -4.95 -6.02 -2.57
CA VAL A 143 -4.18 -4.78 -2.45
C VAL A 143 -3.10 -4.92 -1.39
N GLY A 144 -1.88 -4.48 -1.70
CA GLY A 144 -0.80 -4.58 -0.75
C GLY A 144 0.34 -3.58 -0.88
N ILE A 145 0.94 -3.29 0.26
CA ILE A 145 2.23 -2.60 0.37
C ILE A 145 3.21 -3.50 1.11
N SER A 146 4.38 -3.75 0.50
CA SER A 146 5.47 -4.50 1.11
C SER A 146 6.70 -3.62 1.24
N VAL A 147 7.11 -3.36 2.48
CA VAL A 147 8.28 -2.54 2.81
C VAL A 147 9.38 -3.42 3.41
N THR A 148 10.60 -3.25 2.90
CA THR A 148 11.81 -3.87 3.45
C THR A 148 12.91 -2.83 3.55
N GLY A 149 13.45 -2.62 4.76
CA GLY A 149 14.60 -1.74 4.96
C GLY A 149 14.28 -0.26 4.77
N LEU A 150 13.18 0.21 5.35
CA LEU A 150 12.85 1.64 5.43
C LEU A 150 13.51 2.26 6.67
N THR A 151 14.19 3.38 6.49
CA THR A 151 14.73 4.18 7.59
C THR A 151 14.26 5.62 7.46
N VAL A 152 13.57 6.12 8.48
CA VAL A 152 13.14 7.52 8.57
C VAL A 152 13.95 8.21 9.65
N ALA A 153 14.76 9.20 9.27
CA ALA A 153 15.59 9.95 10.20
C ALA A 153 14.77 10.94 11.04
N GLU A 154 15.33 11.42 12.16
CA GLU A 154 14.73 12.50 12.95
C GLU A 154 14.38 13.70 12.08
N GLY A 155 13.11 14.11 12.12
CA GLY A 155 12.56 15.20 11.30
C GLY A 155 12.20 14.83 9.86
N GLY A 156 12.37 13.58 9.43
CA GLY A 156 11.76 13.06 8.20
C GLY A 156 10.38 12.44 8.47
N SER A 157 9.61 12.19 7.42
CA SER A 157 8.31 11.52 7.52
C SER A 157 8.08 10.45 6.46
N ALA A 158 7.32 9.42 6.80
CA ALA A 158 6.77 8.47 5.83
C ALA A 158 5.31 8.15 6.12
N GLU A 159 4.51 7.99 5.07
CA GLU A 159 3.08 7.67 5.13
C GLU A 159 2.80 6.52 4.16
N LEU A 160 2.17 5.44 4.64
CA LEU A 160 1.86 4.27 3.82
C LEU A 160 0.40 3.88 4.05
N GLU A 161 -0.44 4.11 3.06
CA GLU A 161 -1.87 3.84 3.11
C GLU A 161 -2.24 2.77 2.07
N VAL A 162 -3.03 1.80 2.48
CA VAL A 162 -3.54 0.77 1.58
C VAL A 162 -5.02 0.47 1.85
N GLY A 163 -5.83 0.51 0.80
CA GLY A 163 -7.29 0.36 0.85
C GLY A 163 -7.83 -0.68 -0.13
N GLY A 164 -8.82 -1.47 0.28
CA GLY A 164 -9.56 -2.38 -0.61
C GLY A 164 -10.55 -1.61 -1.49
N GLY A 165 -11.41 -0.84 -0.85
CA GLY A 165 -12.33 0.10 -1.49
C GLY A 165 -13.76 -0.41 -1.56
N LYS A 166 -14.12 -1.22 -2.57
CA LYS A 166 -15.48 -1.76 -2.69
C LYS A 166 -15.50 -3.14 -3.32
N GLY A 167 -15.87 -4.11 -2.51
CA GLY A 167 -16.05 -5.51 -2.83
C GLY A 167 -15.57 -6.31 -1.63
N ASP A 168 -15.46 -7.61 -1.78
CA ASP A 168 -14.84 -8.42 -0.72
C ASP A 168 -13.32 -8.42 -0.99
N ASP A 169 -12.54 -7.65 -0.23
CA ASP A 169 -11.16 -7.31 -0.55
C ASP A 169 -10.11 -8.04 0.34
N ASP A 170 -8.98 -8.44 -0.24
CA ASP A 170 -7.78 -8.92 0.48
C ASP A 170 -6.77 -7.76 0.61
N VAL A 171 -6.65 -7.15 1.78
CA VAL A 171 -5.85 -5.92 1.98
C VAL A 171 -4.68 -6.17 2.94
N SER A 172 -3.46 -5.79 2.55
CA SER A 172 -2.27 -6.09 3.35
C SER A 172 -1.19 -5.00 3.42
N LEU A 173 -0.63 -4.82 4.60
CA LEU A 173 0.56 -3.99 4.84
C LEU A 173 1.63 -4.81 5.56
N ALA A 174 2.73 -5.08 4.87
CA ALA A 174 3.85 -5.84 5.41
C ALA A 174 5.10 -4.96 5.53
N VAL A 175 5.62 -4.81 6.74
CA VAL A 175 6.78 -3.97 7.06
C VAL A 175 7.87 -4.80 7.71
N THR A 176 9.04 -4.85 7.07
CA THR A 176 10.23 -5.55 7.55
C THR A 176 11.42 -4.60 7.66
N ASP A 177 12.19 -4.71 8.75
CA ASP A 177 13.40 -3.92 8.99
C ASP A 177 13.14 -2.39 8.91
N LEU A 178 12.13 -1.91 9.65
CA LEU A 178 11.78 -0.49 9.75
C LEU A 178 12.54 0.17 10.91
N VAL A 179 13.14 1.34 10.66
CA VAL A 179 13.75 2.19 11.70
C VAL A 179 13.07 3.56 11.69
N VAL A 180 12.44 3.92 12.82
CA VAL A 180 11.66 5.14 12.99
C VAL A 180 12.39 6.11 13.91
N GLY A 181 13.09 7.07 13.33
CA GLY A 181 13.70 8.21 14.03
C GLY A 181 12.91 9.52 13.92
N GLY A 182 12.10 9.65 12.87
CA GLY A 182 11.10 10.72 12.65
C GLY A 182 9.69 10.17 12.79
N GLU A 183 8.76 10.64 11.94
CA GLU A 183 7.34 10.21 11.98
C GLU A 183 7.04 9.17 10.90
N VAL A 184 6.31 8.12 11.26
CA VAL A 184 5.81 7.12 10.31
C VAL A 184 4.34 6.86 10.59
N GLU A 185 3.50 7.07 9.58
CA GLU A 185 2.06 6.83 9.61
C GLU A 185 1.73 5.65 8.68
N LEU A 186 0.97 4.68 9.18
CA LEU A 186 0.62 3.45 8.48
C LEU A 186 -0.90 3.26 8.54
N GLY A 187 -1.56 3.22 7.39
CA GLY A 187 -3.00 3.01 7.26
C GLY A 187 -3.33 1.71 6.52
N LEU A 188 -4.35 1.00 7.01
CA LEU A 188 -4.97 -0.14 6.35
C LEU A 188 -6.50 -0.01 6.40
N GLU A 189 -7.18 0.05 5.26
CA GLU A 189 -8.65 0.15 5.18
C GLU A 189 -9.22 -1.01 4.35
N GLY A 190 -10.21 -1.74 4.87
CA GLY A 190 -10.95 -2.74 4.10
C GLY A 190 -11.86 -2.05 3.08
N GLY A 191 -12.82 -1.30 3.60
CA GLY A 191 -13.61 -0.35 2.82
C GLY A 191 -15.09 -0.71 2.79
N LYS A 192 -15.54 -1.62 1.92
CA LYS A 192 -16.95 -2.03 1.87
C LYS A 192 -17.06 -3.42 1.28
N GLY A 193 -17.66 -4.30 2.06
CA GLY A 193 -17.79 -5.71 1.72
C GLY A 193 -17.20 -6.50 2.87
N ILE A 194 -16.99 -7.80 2.66
CA ILE A 194 -16.36 -8.64 3.68
C ILE A 194 -14.86 -8.67 3.37
N ASP A 195 -14.08 -7.98 4.19
CA ASP A 195 -12.67 -7.72 3.92
C ASP A 195 -11.75 -8.57 4.81
N ASP A 196 -10.65 -9.06 4.23
CA ASP A 196 -9.58 -9.79 4.89
C ASP A 196 -8.34 -8.86 5.01
N LEU A 197 -8.12 -8.31 6.21
CA LEU A 197 -7.08 -7.32 6.51
C LEU A 197 -5.86 -7.96 7.19
N ALA A 198 -4.65 -7.66 6.72
CA ALA A 198 -3.41 -8.18 7.28
C ALA A 198 -2.32 -7.10 7.48
N LEU A 199 -1.99 -6.82 8.74
CA LEU A 199 -0.83 -6.01 9.15
C LEU A 199 0.29 -6.90 9.67
N ALA A 200 1.48 -6.82 9.08
CA ALA A 200 2.62 -7.62 9.49
C ALA A 200 3.87 -6.76 9.73
N PHE A 201 4.35 -6.77 10.97
CA PHE A 201 5.57 -6.08 11.40
C PHE A 201 6.64 -7.10 11.78
N THR A 202 7.83 -6.96 11.20
CA THR A 202 9.01 -7.75 11.59
C THR A 202 10.26 -6.89 11.67
N GLY A 203 10.89 -6.80 12.84
CA GLY A 203 12.13 -6.02 12.99
C GLY A 203 11.88 -4.52 12.91
N VAL A 204 10.97 -4.01 13.74
CA VAL A 204 10.67 -2.57 13.82
C VAL A 204 11.35 -1.96 15.03
N ASP A 205 12.17 -0.93 14.81
CA ASP A 205 12.85 -0.16 15.85
C ASP A 205 12.34 1.29 15.86
N VAL A 206 11.48 1.63 16.83
CA VAL A 206 11.08 3.02 17.09
C VAL A 206 12.08 3.66 18.06
N LEU A 207 12.82 4.66 17.61
CA LEU A 207 13.87 5.33 18.37
C LEU A 207 13.28 6.35 19.35
N GLU A 208 14.09 6.84 20.30
CA GLU A 208 13.65 7.77 21.37
C GLU A 208 12.93 9.05 20.89
N THR A 209 13.16 9.47 19.64
CA THR A 209 12.54 10.65 19.02
C THR A 209 11.53 10.30 17.94
N GLY A 210 11.34 9.01 17.65
CA GLY A 210 10.45 8.56 16.59
C GLY A 210 9.02 8.43 17.09
N GLY A 211 8.08 8.72 16.20
CA GLY A 211 6.65 8.45 16.35
C GLY A 211 6.21 7.46 15.28
N LEU A 212 5.49 6.42 15.70
CA LEU A 212 4.86 5.44 14.83
C LEU A 212 3.35 5.44 15.08
N GLU A 213 2.58 5.79 14.07
CA GLU A 213 1.12 5.72 14.08
C GLU A 213 0.68 4.60 13.14
N VAL A 214 -0.24 3.76 13.62
CA VAL A 214 -0.80 2.64 12.88
C VAL A 214 -2.30 2.67 13.04
N ASP A 215 -3.00 2.87 11.95
CA ASP A 215 -4.44 2.82 11.88
C ASP A 215 -4.89 1.67 10.98
N ALA A 216 -5.90 0.95 11.45
CA ALA A 216 -6.54 -0.11 10.69
C ALA A 216 -8.05 -0.04 10.85
N GLU A 217 -8.79 0.03 9.75
CA GLU A 217 -10.25 0.09 9.71
C GLU A 217 -10.79 -1.07 8.85
N GLY A 218 -11.63 -1.94 9.41
CA GLY A 218 -12.32 -2.98 8.65
C GLY A 218 -13.33 -2.35 7.69
N GLY A 219 -14.34 -1.72 8.28
CA GLY A 219 -15.37 -0.99 7.56
C GLY A 219 -16.76 -1.48 7.95
N PRO A 220 -17.77 -1.29 7.07
CA PRO A 220 -19.07 -1.92 7.20
C PRO A 220 -19.05 -3.36 6.64
N ASP A 221 -19.79 -4.24 7.31
CA ASP A 221 -19.95 -5.68 7.05
C ASP A 221 -18.96 -6.54 7.89
N ASP A 222 -19.04 -7.88 7.79
CA ASP A 222 -18.34 -8.79 8.71
C ASP A 222 -16.87 -8.98 8.29
N ASP A 223 -15.92 -8.31 8.93
CA ASP A 223 -14.51 -8.25 8.53
C ASP A 223 -13.58 -9.14 9.36
N THR A 224 -12.43 -9.50 8.80
CA THR A 224 -11.36 -10.18 9.52
C THR A 224 -10.09 -9.36 9.51
N MET A 225 -9.54 -9.04 10.68
CA MET A 225 -8.28 -8.30 10.82
C MET A 225 -7.22 -9.14 11.55
N ALA A 226 -6.05 -9.28 10.93
CA ALA A 226 -4.91 -9.98 11.51
C ALA A 226 -3.70 -9.06 11.64
N ILE A 227 -3.20 -8.91 12.88
CA ILE A 227 -2.01 -8.12 13.18
C ILE A 227 -0.93 -9.05 13.72
N THR A 228 0.20 -9.12 13.04
CA THR A 228 1.38 -9.85 13.50
C THR A 228 2.51 -8.86 13.79
N ALA A 229 3.03 -8.87 15.02
CA ALA A 229 4.13 -8.03 15.45
C ALA A 229 5.27 -8.89 16.02
N THR A 230 6.38 -9.00 15.29
CA THR A 230 7.54 -9.79 15.69
C THR A 230 8.82 -8.97 15.73
N ASP A 231 9.66 -9.19 16.73
CA ASP A 231 10.97 -8.53 16.85
C ASP A 231 10.82 -6.99 16.85
N ILE A 232 9.99 -6.46 17.75
CA ILE A 232 9.67 -5.03 17.84
C ILE A 232 10.40 -4.41 19.03
N VAL A 233 10.99 -3.23 18.86
CA VAL A 233 11.57 -2.42 19.94
C VAL A 233 11.03 -1.00 19.86
N ILE A 234 10.41 -0.54 20.94
CA ILE A 234 9.85 0.81 21.04
C ILE A 234 10.57 1.58 22.13
N ALA A 235 11.26 2.65 21.75
CA ALA A 235 11.90 3.61 22.66
C ALA A 235 11.30 5.01 22.59
N GLY A 236 10.57 5.34 21.53
CA GLY A 236 9.83 6.59 21.35
C GLY A 236 8.33 6.42 21.58
N GLU A 237 7.53 6.99 20.69
CA GLU A 237 6.06 7.01 20.75
C GLU A 237 5.49 6.02 19.72
N ALA A 238 4.48 5.26 20.12
CA ALA A 238 3.70 4.42 19.20
C ALA A 238 2.20 4.52 19.51
N GLU A 239 1.39 4.79 18.50
CA GLU A 239 -0.07 4.84 18.56
C GLU A 239 -0.64 3.82 17.59
N ILE A 240 -1.60 3.03 18.06
CA ILE A 240 -2.22 1.95 17.30
C ILE A 240 -3.73 2.09 17.48
N GLY A 241 -4.43 2.55 16.44
CA GLY A 241 -5.89 2.62 16.37
C GLY A 241 -6.43 1.47 15.52
N LEU A 242 -7.33 0.67 16.08
CA LEU A 242 -7.96 -0.44 15.36
C LEU A 242 -9.48 -0.26 15.44
N GLU A 243 -10.11 0.00 14.31
CA GLU A 243 -11.57 0.11 14.17
C GLU A 243 -12.07 -1.09 13.36
N LEU A 244 -12.96 -1.90 13.95
CA LEU A 244 -13.55 -3.04 13.23
C LEU A 244 -14.74 -2.57 12.42
N GLY A 245 -15.66 -1.86 13.07
CA GLY A 245 -16.77 -1.18 12.43
C GLY A 245 -18.10 -1.90 12.64
N PRO A 246 -19.13 -1.65 11.83
CA PRO A 246 -20.39 -2.39 11.92
C PRO A 246 -20.29 -3.77 11.27
N GLY A 247 -20.35 -4.84 12.03
CA GLY A 247 -20.24 -6.20 11.51
C GLY A 247 -20.14 -7.21 12.64
N ASP A 248 -20.21 -8.51 12.33
CA ASP A 248 -19.71 -9.53 13.27
C ASP A 248 -18.21 -9.77 12.95
N ASP A 249 -17.30 -9.00 13.57
CA ASP A 249 -15.90 -8.91 13.16
C ASP A 249 -14.94 -9.82 13.94
N ASP A 250 -13.86 -10.27 13.29
CA ASP A 250 -12.81 -11.10 13.88
C ASP A 250 -11.44 -10.38 13.89
N LEU A 251 -10.98 -9.92 15.06
CA LEU A 251 -9.64 -9.35 15.24
C LEU A 251 -8.69 -10.36 15.89
N THR A 252 -7.55 -10.63 15.26
CA THR A 252 -6.45 -11.40 15.85
C THR A 252 -5.17 -10.59 15.95
N ILE A 253 -4.62 -10.46 17.15
CA ILE A 253 -3.32 -9.83 17.40
C ILE A 253 -2.33 -10.87 17.92
N ASP A 254 -1.30 -11.15 17.13
CA ASP A 254 -0.17 -12.01 17.45
C ASP A 254 1.09 -11.17 17.68
N ALA A 255 1.60 -11.11 18.92
CA ALA A 255 2.80 -10.36 19.25
C ALA A 255 3.89 -11.25 19.85
N ASP A 256 5.09 -11.31 19.27
CA ASP A 256 6.24 -12.04 19.83
C ASP A 256 7.52 -11.21 19.81
N ASN A 257 8.36 -11.38 20.83
CA ASN A 257 9.61 -10.63 21.01
C ASN A 257 9.45 -9.10 20.87
N VAL A 258 8.47 -8.54 21.60
CA VAL A 258 8.20 -7.09 21.67
C VAL A 258 8.84 -6.49 22.92
N GLY A 259 9.65 -5.45 22.78
CA GLY A 259 10.31 -4.74 23.86
C GLY A 259 9.91 -3.26 23.91
N ILE A 260 9.27 -2.83 24.99
CA ILE A 260 8.93 -1.42 25.25
C ILE A 260 9.94 -0.88 26.27
N MET A 261 10.76 0.09 25.85
CA MET A 261 11.90 0.60 26.60
C MET A 261 11.51 1.70 27.61
N ALA A 262 12.41 2.01 28.53
CA ALA A 262 12.21 3.07 29.52
C ALA A 262 11.93 4.42 28.85
N GLY A 263 10.85 5.09 29.25
CA GLY A 263 10.44 6.38 28.70
C GLY A 263 9.64 6.31 27.40
N ALA A 264 9.44 5.13 26.81
CA ALA A 264 8.56 4.96 25.66
C ALA A 264 7.08 5.17 26.07
N GLU A 265 6.29 5.65 25.12
CA GLU A 265 4.84 5.82 25.26
C GLU A 265 4.14 4.99 24.17
N VAL A 266 3.27 4.07 24.59
CA VAL A 266 2.51 3.23 23.66
C VAL A 266 1.02 3.34 23.97
N PHE A 267 0.24 3.68 22.96
CA PHE A 267 -1.21 3.78 23.01
C PHE A 267 -1.79 2.75 22.05
N VAL A 268 -2.72 1.94 22.53
CA VAL A 268 -3.50 1.03 21.70
C VAL A 268 -4.97 1.28 22.00
N GLU A 269 -5.72 1.60 20.97
CA GLU A 269 -7.17 1.77 20.98
C GLU A 269 -7.79 0.73 20.04
N ILE A 270 -8.84 0.09 20.53
CA ILE A 270 -9.64 -0.85 19.74
C ILE A 270 -11.10 -0.45 19.87
N GLU A 271 -11.74 -0.19 18.74
CA GLU A 271 -13.15 0.14 18.62
C GLU A 271 -13.84 -1.00 17.86
N GLU A 272 -14.70 -1.74 18.54
CA GLU A 272 -15.42 -2.88 17.94
C GLU A 272 -16.53 -2.39 17.01
N GLY A 273 -17.32 -1.39 17.43
CA GLY A 273 -18.51 -0.99 16.70
C GLY A 273 -19.70 -1.93 17.00
N PRO A 274 -20.81 -1.82 16.24
CA PRO A 274 -22.01 -2.62 16.49
C PRO A 274 -21.99 -3.99 15.80
N GLY A 275 -21.91 -5.06 16.61
CA GLY A 275 -22.21 -6.44 16.19
C GLY A 275 -21.77 -7.49 17.22
N GLU A 276 -21.59 -8.74 16.81
CA GLU A 276 -21.00 -9.80 17.66
C GLU A 276 -19.50 -10.01 17.35
N ASP A 277 -18.66 -9.12 17.86
CA ASP A 277 -17.22 -9.10 17.58
C ASP A 277 -16.40 -10.09 18.43
N THR A 278 -15.28 -10.54 17.87
CA THR A 278 -14.33 -11.43 18.53
C THR A 278 -12.90 -10.91 18.43
N ILE A 279 -12.36 -10.51 19.58
CA ILE A 279 -10.94 -10.15 19.70
C ILE A 279 -10.12 -11.29 20.32
N THR A 280 -9.10 -11.73 19.60
CA THR A 280 -8.11 -12.71 20.05
C THR A 280 -6.73 -12.07 20.21
N LEU A 281 -6.22 -12.04 21.44
CA LEU A 281 -4.87 -11.55 21.75
C LEU A 281 -3.92 -12.69 22.15
N ASN A 282 -2.88 -12.89 21.35
CA ASN A 282 -1.85 -13.89 21.56
C ASN A 282 -0.50 -13.23 21.82
N LEU A 283 -0.12 -13.17 23.11
CA LEU A 283 1.18 -12.63 23.51
C LEU A 283 2.22 -13.75 23.67
N GLY A 284 3.29 -13.62 22.92
CA GLY A 284 4.49 -14.44 22.98
C GLY A 284 5.21 -14.32 24.33
N ALA A 285 6.11 -15.27 24.61
CA ALA A 285 6.77 -15.35 25.92
C ALA A 285 7.75 -14.20 26.20
N ASN A 286 8.08 -13.40 25.18
CA ASN A 286 9.12 -12.38 25.21
C ASN A 286 8.59 -10.95 25.04
N VAL A 287 7.33 -10.69 25.40
CA VAL A 287 6.82 -9.32 25.52
C VAL A 287 7.33 -8.72 26.83
N VAL A 288 8.18 -7.68 26.76
CA VAL A 288 8.86 -7.06 27.89
C VAL A 288 8.57 -5.57 27.91
N ILE A 289 8.02 -5.08 29.02
CA ILE A 289 7.74 -3.66 29.24
C ILE A 289 8.65 -3.17 30.36
N ASP A 290 9.46 -2.14 30.10
CA ASP A 290 10.25 -1.48 31.13
C ASP A 290 9.32 -0.79 32.16
N PRO A 291 9.59 -0.88 33.47
CA PRO A 291 8.76 -0.24 34.49
C PRO A 291 8.65 1.29 34.39
N ASP A 292 9.57 1.94 33.67
CA ASP A 292 9.55 3.38 33.43
C ASP A 292 8.89 3.74 32.07
N ALA A 293 8.26 2.79 31.37
CA ALA A 293 7.45 3.03 30.18
C ALA A 293 5.98 3.33 30.51
N THR A 294 5.28 3.99 29.59
CA THR A 294 3.83 4.19 29.63
C THR A 294 3.17 3.33 28.57
N VAL A 295 2.21 2.48 28.96
CA VAL A 295 1.39 1.72 28.02
C VAL A 295 -0.07 1.89 28.41
N VAL A 296 -0.87 2.35 27.47
CA VAL A 296 -2.33 2.52 27.60
C VAL A 296 -3.00 1.58 26.61
N LEU A 297 -3.95 0.79 27.12
CA LEU A 297 -4.80 -0.08 26.33
C LEU A 297 -6.23 0.34 26.60
N ASN A 298 -6.91 0.86 25.58
CA ASN A 298 -8.31 1.19 25.61
C ASN A 298 -9.06 0.26 24.65
N GLY A 299 -10.20 -0.23 25.08
CA GLY A 299 -11.23 -0.73 24.18
C GLY A 299 -12.46 0.12 24.46
N ASP A 300 -13.14 0.61 23.43
CA ASP A 300 -14.46 1.18 23.65
C ASP A 300 -15.45 0.03 23.86
N ASP A 301 -16.25 0.16 24.90
CA ASP A 301 -17.37 -0.72 25.20
C ASP A 301 -18.54 0.19 24.90
N GLU A 302 -18.97 0.26 23.61
CA GLU A 302 -20.15 1.05 23.25
C GLU A 302 -21.32 0.49 24.06
N GLU A 303 -21.59 1.12 25.22
CA GLU A 303 -22.76 0.84 26.02
C GLU A 303 -23.96 1.17 25.13
N ASP A 304 -24.56 0.14 24.53
CA ASP A 304 -25.85 0.14 23.86
C ASP A 304 -26.75 1.23 24.47
N GLU A 305 -26.85 2.39 23.82
CA GLU A 305 -27.91 3.34 24.14
C GLU A 305 -29.21 2.70 23.66
N GLU A 306 -29.81 1.84 24.50
CA GLU A 306 -31.18 1.34 24.34
C GLU A 306 -32.13 2.54 24.21
N GLU A 307 -32.45 2.95 22.98
CA GLU A 307 -33.56 3.86 22.72
C GLU A 307 -34.89 3.13 23.01
N ASP A 308 -35.40 3.34 24.24
CA ASP A 308 -36.76 2.99 24.75
C ASP A 308 -37.94 3.50 23.89
#